data_AF-A0A2S5WYE6-F1
#
_entry.id   AF-A0A2S5WYE6-F1
#
_cell.length_a   1.000
_cell.length_b   1.000
_cell.length_c   1.000
_cell.angle_alpha   90.00
_cell.angle_beta   90.00
_cell.angle_gamma   90.00
#
_symmetry.space_group_name_H-M   'P 1'
#
loop_
_entity.id
_entity.type
_entity.pdbx_description
1 polymer ?
#
loop_
_entity_poly.entity_id
_entity_poly.type
_entity_poly.pdbx_seq_one_letter_code
_entity_poly.pdbx_strand_id
1 'polypeptide(L)'
;MIEQYDPASGEIYDGDPMELVALDMAGLDEDAMLALFPTPVQAAGALLMAREAVRRAPTALRGARNALRTAERSHRVTLGKVTQELARDWDMALGRDVKLLISINANFRTEHRA
;
A
#
# COMPACT_ATOMS: atom_id res chain seq x y z
N MET A 1 -12.62 -18.94 -4.02
CA MET A 1 -11.61 -19.89 -3.49
C MET A 1 -11.69 -19.82 -1.99
N ILE A 2 -12.06 -20.92 -1.34
CA ILE A 2 -11.95 -21.04 0.12
C ILE A 2 -10.63 -21.79 0.34
N GLU A 3 -9.59 -21.05 0.68
CA GLU A 3 -8.28 -21.61 1.00
C GLU A 3 -8.40 -22.37 2.34
N GLN A 4 -8.16 -23.69 2.32
CA GLN A 4 -8.08 -24.49 3.54
C GLN A 4 -6.63 -24.55 4.01
N TYR A 5 -6.44 -24.22 5.29
CA TYR A 5 -5.14 -24.14 5.94
C TYR A 5 -4.90 -25.38 6.82
N ASP A 6 -3.83 -26.13 6.56
CA ASP A 6 -3.37 -27.19 7.45
C ASP A 6 -2.32 -26.66 8.46
N PRO A 7 -2.63 -26.64 9.77
CA PRO A 7 -1.73 -26.09 10.79
C PRO A 7 -0.47 -26.92 11.05
N ALA A 8 -0.37 -28.16 10.55
CA ALA A 8 0.79 -29.02 10.79
C ALA A 8 1.89 -28.89 9.71
N SER A 9 1.49 -28.66 8.45
CA SER A 9 2.39 -28.57 7.29
C SER A 9 2.62 -27.13 6.81
N GLY A 10 1.70 -26.21 7.13
CA GLY A 10 1.77 -24.82 6.66
C GLY A 10 1.45 -24.66 5.17
N GLU A 11 1.00 -25.73 4.50
CA GLU A 11 0.59 -25.69 3.10
C GLU A 11 -0.86 -25.23 2.97
N ILE A 12 -1.09 -24.37 1.97
CA ILE A 12 -2.42 -23.92 1.58
C ILE A 12 -2.89 -24.84 0.47
N TYR A 13 -3.95 -25.59 0.73
CA TYR A 13 -4.58 -26.40 -0.29
C TYR A 13 -5.67 -25.58 -0.98
N ASP A 14 -5.65 -25.60 -2.31
CA ASP A 14 -6.83 -25.27 -3.10
C ASP A 14 -7.87 -26.33 -2.79
N GLY A 15 -8.71 -26.07 -1.78
CA GLY A 15 -9.85 -26.93 -1.48
C GLY A 15 -10.68 -27.07 -2.74
N ASP A 16 -11.02 -28.31 -3.10
CA ASP A 16 -11.85 -28.61 -4.26
C ASP A 16 -13.02 -27.61 -4.29
N PRO A 17 -13.18 -26.85 -5.40
CA PRO A 17 -14.26 -25.88 -5.49
C PRO A 17 -15.54 -26.66 -5.29
N MET A 18 -16.24 -26.43 -4.18
CA MET A 18 -17.53 -27.05 -3.91
C MET A 18 -18.38 -26.93 -5.16
N GLU A 19 -18.67 -28.07 -5.79
CA GLU A 19 -19.43 -28.10 -7.03
C GLU A 19 -20.79 -27.50 -6.71
N LEU A 20 -21.09 -26.36 -7.33
CA LEU A 20 -22.35 -25.65 -7.12
C LEU A 20 -23.44 -26.43 -7.82
N VAL A 21 -24.09 -27.33 -7.09
CA VAL A 21 -25.27 -28.05 -7.55
C VAL A 21 -26.46 -27.09 -7.55
N ALA A 22 -27.23 -27.08 -8.63
CA ALA A 22 -28.45 -26.30 -8.71
C ALA A 22 -29.43 -26.74 -7.62
N LEU A 23 -29.95 -25.77 -6.85
CA LEU A 23 -30.93 -26.04 -5.81
C LEU A 23 -32.26 -26.43 -6.44
N ASP A 24 -32.68 -27.69 -6.26
CA ASP A 24 -34.00 -28.15 -6.68
C ASP A 24 -35.07 -27.71 -5.68
N MET A 25 -35.76 -26.62 -6.02
CA MET A 25 -36.84 -26.06 -5.21
C MET A 25 -38.12 -26.90 -5.28
N ALA A 26 -38.28 -27.76 -6.28
CA ALA A 26 -39.50 -28.55 -6.47
C ALA A 26 -39.54 -29.80 -5.57
N GLY A 27 -38.37 -30.27 -5.12
CA GLY A 27 -38.23 -31.42 -4.22
C GLY A 27 -38.20 -31.07 -2.72
N LEU A 28 -38.22 -29.78 -2.36
CA LEU A 28 -38.17 -29.33 -0.97
C LEU A 28 -39.59 -29.21 -0.39
N ASP A 29 -39.78 -29.70 0.83
CA ASP A 29 -40.97 -29.40 1.62
C ASP A 29 -40.89 -27.99 2.25
N GLU A 30 -42.02 -27.52 2.78
CA GLU A 30 -42.13 -26.16 3.34
C GLU A 30 -41.19 -25.93 4.53
N ASP A 31 -40.97 -26.96 5.35
CA ASP A 31 -40.06 -26.92 6.50
C ASP A 31 -38.59 -26.84 6.06
N ALA A 32 -38.20 -27.58 5.01
CA ALA A 32 -36.87 -27.50 4.43
C ALA A 32 -36.64 -26.15 3.72
N MET A 33 -37.68 -25.56 3.12
CA MET A 33 -37.61 -24.19 2.60
C MET A 33 -37.42 -23.16 3.72
N LEU A 34 -38.13 -23.29 4.84
CA LEU A 34 -37.99 -22.40 5.99
C LEU A 34 -36.61 -22.51 6.66
N ALA A 35 -36.03 -23.71 6.67
CA ALA A 35 -34.69 -23.94 7.21
C ALA A 35 -33.56 -23.28 6.39
N LEU A 36 -33.80 -22.95 5.10
CA LEU A 36 -32.85 -22.19 4.28
C LEU A 36 -32.73 -20.72 4.73
N PHE A 37 -33.76 -20.18 5.39
CA PHE A 37 -33.75 -18.80 5.83
C PHE A 37 -33.16 -18.68 7.23
N PRO A 38 -32.23 -17.73 7.44
CA PRO A 38 -31.69 -17.49 8.76
C PRO A 38 -32.80 -17.02 9.70
N THR A 39 -32.85 -17.65 10.87
CA THR A 39 -33.76 -17.23 11.94
C THR A 39 -33.45 -15.79 12.38
N PRO A 40 -34.44 -15.07 12.93
CA PRO A 40 -34.22 -13.71 13.43
C PRO A 40 -33.06 -13.61 14.44
N VAL A 41 -32.85 -14.65 15.24
CA VAL A 41 -31.74 -14.72 16.21
C VAL A 41 -30.39 -14.86 15.50
N GLN A 42 -30.30 -15.69 14.45
CA GLN A 42 -29.08 -15.82 13.64
C GLN A 42 -28.75 -14.52 12.91
N ALA A 43 -29.75 -13.86 12.34
CA ALA A 43 -29.57 -12.55 11.72
C ALA A 43 -29.08 -11.49 12.72
N ALA A 44 -29.68 -11.44 13.92
CA ALA A 44 -29.23 -10.54 14.99
C ALA A 44 -27.80 -10.84 15.45
N GLY A 45 -27.44 -12.12 15.61
CA GLY A 45 -26.09 -12.55 15.95
C GLY A 45 -25.06 -12.13 14.91
N ALA A 46 -25.36 -12.34 13.62
CA ALA A 46 -24.50 -11.93 12.52
C ALA A 46 -24.29 -10.40 12.49
N LEU A 47 -25.35 -9.62 12.72
CA LEU A 47 -25.28 -8.16 12.78
C LEU A 47 -24.42 -7.65 13.96
N LEU A 48 -24.50 -8.32 15.12
CA LEU A 48 -23.66 -7.98 16.27
C LEU A 48 -22.18 -8.26 16.00
N MET A 49 -21.86 -9.40 15.38
CA MET A 49 -20.49 -9.74 14.98
C MET A 49 -19.94 -8.73 13.96
N ALA A 50 -20.74 -8.39 12.94
CA ALA A 50 -20.36 -7.40 11.93
C ALA A 50 -20.10 -6.02 12.56
N ARG A 51 -20.96 -5.57 13.49
CA ARG A 51 -20.78 -4.32 14.22
C ARG A 51 -19.48 -4.29 15.01
N GLU A 52 -19.16 -5.37 15.72
CA GLU A 52 -17.93 -5.43 16.51
C GLU A 52 -16.68 -5.48 15.63
N ALA A 53 -16.73 -6.19 14.50
CA ALA A 53 -15.64 -6.18 13.50
C ALA A 53 -15.38 -4.75 12.96
N VAL A 54 -16.44 -4.03 12.56
CA VAL A 54 -16.35 -2.63 12.12
C VAL A 54 -15.80 -1.73 13.22
N ARG A 55 -16.20 -1.94 14.47
CA ARG A 55 -15.72 -1.14 15.62
C ARG A 55 -14.23 -1.32 15.88
N ARG A 56 -13.68 -2.53 15.66
CA ARG A 56 -12.26 -2.84 15.86
C ARG A 56 -11.36 -2.43 14.70
N ALA A 57 -11.92 -2.26 13.50
CA ALA A 57 -11.14 -1.96 12.30
C ALA A 57 -10.24 -0.70 12.42
N PRO A 58 -10.71 0.44 12.97
CA PRO A 58 -9.86 1.62 13.13
C PRO A 58 -8.67 1.36 14.06
N THR A 59 -8.87 0.64 15.16
CA THR A 59 -7.80 0.32 16.12
C THR A 59 -6.79 -0.65 15.54
N ALA A 60 -7.23 -1.66 14.77
CA ALA A 60 -6.35 -2.60 14.10
C ALA A 60 -5.40 -1.88 13.11
N LEU A 61 -5.90 -0.86 12.42
CA LEU A 61 -5.14 -0.12 11.40
C LEU A 61 -4.28 1.04 11.95
N ARG A 62 -4.44 1.42 13.23
CA ARG A 62 -3.71 2.57 13.82
C ARG A 62 -2.20 2.41 13.75
N GLY A 63 -1.68 1.21 14.05
CA GLY A 63 -0.24 0.92 14.06
C GLY A 63 0.38 1.13 12.68
N ALA A 64 -0.18 0.46 11.66
CA ALA A 64 0.24 0.59 10.27
C ALA A 64 0.17 2.05 9.77
N ARG A 65 -0.93 2.75 10.06
CA ARG A 65 -1.10 4.17 9.69
C ARG A 65 -0.03 5.07 10.32
N ASN A 66 0.30 4.86 11.60
CA ASN A 66 1.30 5.67 12.29
C ASN A 66 2.73 5.37 11.78
N ALA A 67 3.01 4.11 11.46
CA ALA A 67 4.27 3.70 10.83
C ALA A 67 4.43 4.35 9.45
N LEU A 68 3.40 4.29 8.61
CA LEU A 68 3.39 4.93 7.30
C LEU A 68 3.63 6.44 7.40
N ARG A 69 2.92 7.13 8.29
CA ARG A 69 3.08 8.57 8.49
C ARG A 69 4.50 8.95 8.94
N THR A 70 5.13 8.11 9.74
CA THR A 70 6.52 8.30 10.18
C THR A 70 7.49 8.11 9.00
N ALA A 71 7.29 7.06 8.21
CA ALA A 71 8.09 6.78 7.02
C ALA A 71 7.98 7.91 5.98
N GLU A 72 6.77 8.40 5.70
CA GLU A 72 6.55 9.53 4.77
C GLU A 72 7.26 10.81 5.22
N ARG A 73 7.22 11.12 6.52
CA ARG A 73 7.94 12.28 7.08
C ARG A 73 9.45 12.12 6.90
N SER A 74 9.99 10.94 7.22
CA SER A 74 11.41 10.66 7.04
C SER A 74 11.82 10.77 5.58
N HIS A 75 11.06 10.16 4.67
CA HIS A 75 11.30 10.22 3.24
C HIS A 75 11.33 11.66 2.71
N ARG A 76 10.35 12.49 3.13
CA ARG A 76 10.28 13.90 2.73
C ARG A 76 11.48 14.71 3.21
N VAL A 77 11.94 14.49 4.44
CA VAL A 77 13.13 15.17 4.98
C VAL A 77 14.38 14.76 4.22
N THR A 78 14.55 13.46 3.97
CA THR A 78 15.69 12.93 3.21
C THR A 78 15.72 13.50 1.80
N LEU A 79 14.58 13.49 1.09
CA LEU A 79 14.47 14.06 -0.24
C LEU A 79 14.83 15.55 -0.24
N GLY A 80 14.32 16.32 0.72
CA GLY A 80 14.67 17.73 0.88
C GLY A 80 16.18 17.96 1.03
N LYS A 81 16.85 17.16 1.89
CA LYS A 81 18.31 17.25 2.07
C LYS A 81 19.08 16.93 0.80
N VAL A 82 18.74 15.82 0.14
CA VAL A 82 19.39 15.41 -1.11
C VAL A 82 19.23 16.48 -2.19
N THR A 83 18.02 17.04 -2.34
CA THR A 83 17.80 18.12 -3.32
C THR A 83 18.59 19.39 -2.99
N GLN A 84 18.75 19.72 -1.71
CA GLN A 84 19.54 20.88 -1.28
C GLN A 84 21.04 20.67 -1.51
N GLU A 85 21.56 19.48 -1.20
CA GLU A 85 22.96 19.11 -1.44
C GLU A 85 23.26 19.14 -2.94
N LEU A 86 22.40 18.51 -3.75
CA LEU A 86 22.53 18.53 -5.20
C LEU A 86 22.54 19.97 -5.75
N ALA A 87 21.62 20.83 -5.28
CA ALA A 87 21.58 22.22 -5.73
C ALA A 87 22.87 22.99 -5.40
N ARG A 88 23.47 22.75 -4.23
CA ARG A 88 24.76 23.37 -3.83
C ARG A 88 25.92 22.88 -4.69
N ASP A 89 25.96 21.59 -4.96
CA ASP A 89 27.02 20.99 -5.77
C ASP A 89 26.97 21.53 -7.20
N TRP A 90 25.78 21.66 -7.79
CA TRP A 90 25.59 22.27 -9.10
C TRP A 90 26.00 23.74 -9.14
N ASP A 91 25.60 24.54 -8.14
CA ASP A 91 25.98 25.96 -8.07
C ASP A 91 27.50 26.12 -7.98
N MET A 92 28.16 25.27 -7.18
CA MET A 92 29.62 25.27 -7.06
C MET A 92 30.31 24.85 -8.37
N ALA A 93 29.81 23.81 -9.04
CA ALA A 93 30.36 23.35 -10.31
C ALA A 93 30.24 24.42 -11.39
N LEU A 94 29.05 24.99 -11.57
CA LEU A 94 28.80 26.08 -12.52
C LEU A 94 29.65 27.31 -12.22
N GLY A 95 29.80 27.67 -10.94
CA GLY A 95 30.66 28.77 -10.53
C GLY A 95 32.14 28.55 -10.88
N ARG A 96 32.63 27.31 -10.81
CA ARG A 96 34.01 26.97 -11.25
C ARG A 96 34.13 27.05 -12.78
N ASP A 97 33.16 26.52 -13.50
CA ASP A 97 33.16 26.52 -14.96
C ASP A 97 33.10 27.94 -15.52
N VAL A 98 32.26 28.81 -14.95
CA VAL A 98 32.20 30.24 -15.31
C VAL A 98 33.55 30.92 -15.09
N LYS A 99 34.21 30.69 -13.95
CA LYS A 99 35.53 31.26 -13.66
C LYS A 99 36.60 30.78 -14.65
N LEU A 100 36.55 29.51 -15.03
CA LEU A 100 37.44 28.93 -16.04
C LEU A 100 37.20 29.58 -17.42
N LEU A 101 35.94 29.75 -17.83
CA LEU A 101 35.62 30.40 -19.10
C LEU A 101 36.08 31.87 -19.12
N ILE A 102 35.93 32.59 -18.00
CA ILE A 102 36.42 33.96 -17.87
C ILE A 102 37.94 34.01 -18.02
N SER A 103 38.69 33.09 -17.39
CA SER A 103 40.15 33.07 -17.50
C SER A 103 40.63 32.72 -18.90
N ILE A 104 40.00 31.75 -19.56
CA ILE A 104 40.28 31.40 -20.96
C ILE A 104 40.05 32.59 -21.88
N ASN A 105 38.90 33.28 -21.74
CA ASN A 105 38.58 34.46 -22.54
C ASN A 105 39.59 35.60 -22.32
N ALA A 106 39.98 35.85 -21.07
CA ALA A 106 40.98 36.85 -20.74
C ALA A 106 42.33 36.56 -21.43
N ASN A 107 42.79 35.31 -21.39
CA ASN A 107 44.04 34.89 -22.04
C ASN A 107 43.97 35.03 -23.58
N PHE A 108 42.87 34.60 -24.21
CA PHE A 108 42.67 34.78 -25.65
C PHE A 108 42.73 36.25 -26.07
N ARG A 109 42.11 37.15 -25.29
CA ARG A 109 42.13 38.60 -25.58
C ARG A 109 43.53 39.21 -25.46
N THR A 110 44.36 38.70 -24.56
CA THR A 110 45.75 39.16 -24.43
C THR A 110 46.61 38.69 -25.60
N GLU A 111 46.41 37.46 -26.08
CA GLU A 111 47.17 36.89 -27.21
C GLU A 111 46.88 37.62 -28.53
N HIS A 112 45.65 38.06 -28.78
CA HIS A 112 45.27 38.81 -29.99
C HIS A 112 45.62 40.31 -29.97
N ARG A 113 46.22 40.81 -28.88
CA ARG A 113 46.68 42.21 -28.75
C ARG A 113 48.20 42.37 -28.87
N ALA A 114 48.96 41.27 -28.87
CA ALA A 114 50.40 41.23 -29.12
C ALA A 114 50.68 41.06 -30.62
#